data_AF-A0A2J8KD82-F1
#
_entry.id   AF-A0A2J8KD82-F1
#
_cell.length_a   1.000
_cell.length_b   1.000
_cell.length_c   1.000
_cell.angle_alpha   90.00
_cell.angle_beta   90.00
_cell.angle_gamma   90.00
#
_symmetry.space_group_name_H-M   'P 1'
#
loop_
_entity.id
_entity.type
_entity.pdbx_description
1 polymer ?
#
loop_
_entity_poly.entity_id
_entity_poly.type
_entity_poly.pdbx_seq_one_letter_code
_entity_poly.pdbx_strand_id
1 'polypeptide(L)'
;MADSEALPSLAGDPVAVEALLRAVFGVVVDEAIQKGTSVSQKCHYSIQKGAAFLGLGTDSVRVVKADERGKMVPEDLERQIGMAEAEGAVPFLVSATSGTTVLGAFDPLEAIADVCQRHGLWLHVDAAWGGSVLL
;
A
#
# COMPACT_ATOMS: atom_id res chain seq x y z
N MET A 1 17.38 -11.94 23.78
CA MET A 1 18.26 -12.44 22.70
C MET A 1 17.38 -13.31 21.83
N ALA A 2 16.81 -12.73 20.77
CA ALA A 2 16.18 -13.51 19.72
C ALA A 2 17.30 -13.97 18.78
N ASP A 3 17.32 -15.25 18.47
CA ASP A 3 18.30 -15.85 17.56
C ASP A 3 18.17 -15.21 16.18
N SER A 4 19.16 -14.38 15.83
CA SER A 4 19.34 -13.81 14.50
C SER A 4 19.94 -14.90 13.62
N GLU A 5 19.10 -15.66 12.90
CA GLU A 5 19.59 -16.44 11.77
C GLU A 5 20.24 -15.50 10.75
N ALA A 6 21.49 -15.81 10.38
CA ALA A 6 22.23 -15.03 9.40
C ALA A 6 21.56 -15.16 8.03
N LEU A 7 21.28 -14.01 7.39
CA LEU A 7 20.85 -13.98 5.99
C LEU A 7 21.85 -14.76 5.12
N PRO A 8 21.39 -15.61 4.19
CA PRO A 8 22.29 -16.33 3.31
C PRO A 8 23.16 -15.36 2.51
N SER A 9 24.45 -15.69 2.41
CA SER A 9 25.45 -14.91 1.68
C SER A 9 25.04 -14.72 0.21
N LEU A 10 24.53 -13.53 -0.12
CA LEU A 10 24.27 -13.06 -1.48
C LEU A 10 25.60 -12.73 -2.16
N ALA A 11 26.29 -13.76 -2.62
CA ALA A 11 27.52 -13.60 -3.39
C ALA A 11 27.19 -13.05 -4.80
N GLY A 12 27.08 -11.73 -4.92
CA GLY A 12 27.34 -10.98 -6.15
C GLY A 12 26.36 -11.13 -7.32
N ASP A 13 25.22 -11.79 -7.18
CA ASP A 13 24.19 -11.85 -8.22
C ASP A 13 23.26 -10.62 -8.13
N PRO A 14 23.37 -9.65 -9.05
CA PRO A 14 22.55 -8.44 -9.02
C PRO A 14 21.06 -8.75 -9.22
N VAL A 15 20.73 -9.81 -9.94
CA VAL A 15 19.35 -10.22 -10.21
C VAL A 15 18.72 -10.84 -8.97
N ALA A 16 19.48 -11.62 -8.20
CA ALA A 16 19.02 -12.17 -6.92
C ALA A 16 18.88 -11.08 -5.85
N VAL A 17 19.80 -10.10 -5.81
CA VAL A 17 19.68 -8.93 -4.93
C VAL A 17 18.49 -8.07 -5.33
N GLU A 18 18.27 -7.83 -6.63
CA GLU A 18 17.12 -7.09 -7.13
C GLU A 18 15.79 -7.83 -6.86
N ALA A 19 15.76 -9.16 -7.03
CA ALA A 19 14.60 -9.98 -6.69
C ALA A 19 14.32 -10.00 -5.18
N LEU A 20 15.36 -9.99 -4.35
CA LEU A 20 15.23 -9.85 -2.90
C LEU A 20 14.71 -8.46 -2.53
N LEU A 21 15.25 -7.39 -3.10
CA LEU A 21 14.74 -6.03 -2.86
C LEU A 21 13.27 -5.90 -3.32
N ARG A 22 12.89 -6.54 -4.43
CA ARG A 22 11.49 -6.62 -4.91
C ARG A 22 10.57 -7.41 -3.98
N ALA A 23 11.05 -8.52 -3.41
CA ALA A 23 10.30 -9.33 -2.47
C ALA A 23 10.21 -8.68 -1.08
N VAL A 24 11.19 -7.85 -0.75
CA VAL A 24 11.32 -7.18 0.54
C VAL A 24 10.56 -5.85 0.57
N PHE A 25 10.40 -5.08 -0.51
CA PHE A 25 9.67 -3.79 -0.41
C PHE A 25 8.20 -3.88 -0.85
N GLY A 26 7.27 -3.72 0.09
CA GLY A 26 5.82 -3.72 -0.16
C GLY A 26 5.22 -2.31 -0.13
N VAL A 27 4.32 -2.02 -1.08
CA VAL A 27 3.49 -0.81 -1.07
C VAL A 27 2.07 -1.22 -0.70
N VAL A 28 1.49 -0.59 0.33
CA VAL A 28 0.10 -0.83 0.72
C VAL A 28 -0.75 0.34 0.23
N VAL A 29 -1.83 0.06 -0.48
CA VAL A 29 -2.72 1.08 -1.05
C VAL A 29 -4.19 0.77 -0.82
N ASP A 30 -4.98 1.83 -0.84
CA ASP A 30 -6.44 1.76 -0.78
C ASP A 30 -7.09 1.06 -2.00
N GLU A 31 -8.19 0.35 -1.76
CA GLU A 31 -9.13 -0.15 -2.78
C GLU A 31 -10.25 0.87 -3.05
N ALA A 32 -9.93 1.97 -3.71
CA ALA A 32 -10.92 3.02 -3.97
C ALA A 32 -11.86 2.75 -5.18
N ILE A 33 -12.53 1.59 -5.33
CA ILE A 33 -13.68 1.43 -6.27
C ILE A 33 -14.69 0.34 -5.82
N GLN A 34 -15.97 0.71 -5.59
CA GLN A 34 -17.14 -0.18 -5.77
C GLN A 34 -18.28 0.63 -6.42
N LYS A 35 -19.10 0.16 -7.38
CA LYS A 35 -19.33 -1.13 -8.07
C LYS A 35 -20.11 -0.82 -9.36
N GLY A 36 -19.80 -1.50 -10.47
CA GLY A 36 -20.65 -1.48 -11.66
C GLY A 36 -19.97 -2.12 -12.87
N THR A 37 -20.27 -3.41 -13.10
CA THR A 37 -19.78 -4.28 -14.21
C THR A 37 -18.32 -4.76 -14.07
N SER A 38 -18.07 -5.97 -14.56
CA SER A 38 -16.87 -6.81 -14.39
C SER A 38 -15.51 -6.08 -14.34
N VAL A 39 -14.61 -6.55 -13.46
CA VAL A 39 -13.20 -6.12 -13.22
C VAL A 39 -13.02 -5.12 -12.05
N SER A 40 -13.18 -5.63 -10.83
CA SER A 40 -13.03 -4.93 -9.54
C SER A 40 -11.65 -5.17 -8.93
N GLN A 41 -10.62 -4.37 -9.27
CA GLN A 41 -9.28 -4.41 -8.63
C GLN A 41 -8.40 -3.16 -8.91
N LYS A 42 -8.79 -1.90 -8.69
CA LYS A 42 -7.83 -0.77 -8.91
C LYS A 42 -8.00 0.42 -7.95
N CYS A 43 -6.99 0.65 -7.11
CA CYS A 43 -6.57 2.00 -6.66
C CYS A 43 -6.34 2.91 -7.89
N HIS A 44 -6.12 4.23 -7.71
CA HIS A 44 -5.74 5.06 -8.86
C HIS A 44 -4.55 4.40 -9.58
N TYR A 45 -4.71 4.16 -10.88
CA TYR A 45 -3.82 3.29 -11.66
C TYR A 45 -2.36 3.77 -11.66
N SER A 46 -2.11 5.03 -11.29
CA SER A 46 -0.77 5.60 -11.14
C SER A 46 0.07 4.88 -10.10
N ILE A 47 -0.53 4.30 -9.04
CA ILE A 47 0.25 3.62 -8.01
C ILE A 47 0.80 2.29 -8.53
N GLN A 48 -0.02 1.47 -9.18
CA GLN A 48 0.45 0.23 -9.82
C GLN A 48 1.48 0.52 -10.91
N LYS A 49 1.29 1.59 -11.71
CA LYS A 49 2.28 2.04 -12.68
C LYS A 49 3.58 2.51 -12.01
N GLY A 50 3.48 3.24 -10.90
CA GLY A 50 4.62 3.70 -10.11
C GLY A 50 5.42 2.54 -9.56
N ALA A 51 4.78 1.54 -8.96
CA ALA A 51 5.43 0.33 -8.47
C ALA A 51 6.13 -0.44 -9.60
N ALA A 52 5.48 -0.59 -10.75
CA ALA A 52 6.11 -1.20 -11.93
C ALA A 52 7.31 -0.39 -12.43
N PHE A 53 7.19 0.94 -12.50
CA PHE A 53 8.23 1.83 -12.99
C PHE A 53 9.44 1.92 -12.05
N LEU A 54 9.20 1.86 -10.75
CA LEU A 54 10.24 1.82 -9.70
C LEU A 54 10.90 0.44 -9.56
N GLY A 55 10.48 -0.54 -10.39
CA GLY A 55 11.04 -1.88 -10.37
C GLY A 55 10.59 -2.74 -9.20
N LEU A 56 9.58 -2.31 -8.42
CA LEU A 56 9.00 -3.08 -7.31
C LEU A 56 8.09 -4.22 -7.81
N GLY A 57 7.55 -4.06 -9.02
CA GLY A 57 6.57 -4.98 -9.60
C GLY A 57 5.15 -4.67 -9.10
N THR A 58 4.14 -4.98 -9.92
CA THR A 58 2.73 -4.72 -9.57
C THR A 58 2.25 -5.54 -8.39
N ASP A 59 2.87 -6.71 -8.17
CA ASP A 59 2.50 -7.64 -7.10
C ASP A 59 2.95 -7.17 -5.72
N SER A 60 3.85 -6.17 -5.67
CA SER A 60 4.23 -5.47 -4.43
C SER A 60 3.12 -4.57 -3.88
N VAL A 61 2.07 -4.32 -4.68
CA VAL A 61 0.97 -3.41 -4.34
C VAL A 61 -0.16 -4.20 -3.70
N ARG A 62 -0.36 -4.02 -2.40
CA ARG A 62 -1.47 -4.63 -1.66
C ARG A 62 -2.66 -3.70 -1.60
N VAL A 63 -3.84 -4.27 -1.80
CA VAL A 63 -5.11 -3.55 -1.89
C VAL A 63 -5.88 -3.74 -0.58
N VAL A 64 -6.25 -2.64 0.05
CA VAL A 64 -7.00 -2.58 1.32
C VAL A 64 -8.47 -2.35 1.05
N LYS A 65 -9.35 -3.13 1.66
CA LYS A 65 -10.80 -2.99 1.44
C LYS A 65 -11.31 -1.58 1.76
N ALA A 66 -12.26 -1.15 0.95
CA ALA A 66 -13.11 0.01 1.25
C ALA A 66 -14.49 -0.38 1.80
N ASP A 67 -15.08 0.51 2.57
CA ASP A 67 -16.46 0.40 3.08
C ASP A 67 -17.51 0.69 1.98
N GLU A 68 -18.79 0.61 2.33
CA GLU A 68 -19.90 0.88 1.39
C GLU A 68 -19.92 2.33 0.88
N ARG A 69 -19.17 3.24 1.53
CA ARG A 69 -19.03 4.65 1.14
C ARG A 69 -17.75 4.89 0.34
N GLY A 70 -16.99 3.84 0.02
CA GLY A 70 -15.75 3.91 -0.75
C GLY A 70 -14.58 4.49 0.03
N LYS A 71 -14.58 4.38 1.37
CA LYS A 71 -13.47 4.79 2.23
C LYS A 71 -12.65 3.58 2.66
N MET A 72 -11.33 3.70 2.73
CA MET A 72 -10.45 2.68 3.28
C MET A 72 -10.92 2.24 4.68
N VAL A 73 -10.91 0.92 4.93
CA VAL A 73 -11.18 0.31 6.24
C VAL A 73 -9.86 0.14 7.01
N PRO A 74 -9.58 0.92 8.07
CA PRO A 74 -8.31 0.87 8.80
C PRO A 74 -7.99 -0.51 9.42
N GLU A 75 -9.01 -1.27 9.80
CA GLU A 75 -8.84 -2.62 10.33
C GLU A 75 -8.34 -3.59 9.24
N ASP A 76 -8.76 -3.39 7.99
CA ASP A 76 -8.24 -4.18 6.87
C ASP A 76 -6.82 -3.73 6.49
N LEU A 77 -6.49 -2.45 6.63
CA LEU A 77 -5.13 -1.92 6.45
C LEU A 77 -4.15 -2.60 7.42
N GLU A 78 -4.46 -2.60 8.71
CA GLU A 78 -3.68 -3.27 9.76
C GLU A 78 -3.46 -4.76 9.43
N ARG A 79 -4.53 -5.44 9.00
CA ARG A 79 -4.48 -6.85 8.62
C ARG A 79 -3.55 -7.09 7.42
N GLN A 80 -3.60 -6.24 6.39
CA GLN A 80 -2.77 -6.38 5.19
C GLN A 80 -1.29 -6.13 5.48
N ILE A 81 -0.98 -5.17 6.35
CA ILE A 81 0.38 -4.91 6.83
C ILE A 81 0.91 -6.15 7.56
N GLY A 82 0.17 -6.68 8.54
CA GLY A 82 0.60 -7.87 9.28
C GLY A 82 0.75 -9.12 8.41
N MET A 83 -0.09 -9.29 7.38
CA MET A 83 0.10 -10.37 6.40
C MET A 83 1.35 -10.18 5.56
N ALA A 84 1.63 -8.96 5.10
CA ALA A 84 2.83 -8.67 4.33
C ALA A 84 4.10 -8.96 5.15
N GLU A 85 4.13 -8.52 6.40
CA GLU A 85 5.25 -8.81 7.32
C GLU A 85 5.41 -10.30 7.59
N ALA A 86 4.31 -11.04 7.79
CA ALA A 86 4.33 -12.48 8.00
C ALA A 86 4.82 -13.26 6.76
N GLU A 87 4.60 -12.71 5.56
CA GLU A 87 5.10 -13.26 4.30
C GLU A 87 6.58 -12.87 4.03
N GLY A 88 7.22 -12.11 4.93
CA GLY A 88 8.61 -11.66 4.80
C GLY A 88 8.78 -10.41 3.94
N ALA A 89 7.69 -9.75 3.54
CA ALA A 89 7.74 -8.44 2.92
C ALA A 89 7.91 -7.35 3.99
N VAL A 90 8.41 -6.20 3.57
CA VAL A 90 8.63 -4.99 4.37
C VAL A 90 7.76 -3.89 3.75
N PRO A 91 6.53 -3.72 4.25
CA PRO A 91 5.71 -2.57 3.92
C PRO A 91 6.48 -1.29 4.25
N PHE A 92 6.41 -0.29 3.36
CA PHE A 92 7.10 0.99 3.61
C PHE A 92 6.24 2.23 3.34
N LEU A 93 5.14 2.07 2.59
CA LEU A 93 4.26 3.19 2.22
C LEU A 93 2.79 2.77 2.26
N VAL A 94 1.96 3.66 2.80
CA VAL A 94 0.51 3.64 2.71
C VAL A 94 0.06 4.83 1.86
N SER A 95 -0.76 4.58 0.84
CA SER A 95 -1.42 5.63 0.05
C SER A 95 -2.89 5.73 0.41
N ALA A 96 -3.27 6.79 1.14
CA ALA A 96 -4.66 7.15 1.44
C ALA A 96 -5.18 8.18 0.42
N THR A 97 -6.47 8.19 0.16
CA THR A 97 -7.11 9.06 -0.82
C THR A 97 -8.03 10.09 -0.15
N SER A 98 -7.81 11.36 -0.44
CA SER A 98 -8.69 12.47 -0.07
C SER A 98 -9.42 12.99 -1.30
N GLY A 99 -10.55 12.37 -1.60
CA GLY A 99 -11.36 12.63 -2.79
C GLY A 99 -11.12 11.59 -3.88
N THR A 100 -11.72 10.41 -3.75
CA THR A 100 -11.66 9.38 -4.78
C THR A 100 -12.29 9.85 -6.09
N THR A 101 -11.76 9.42 -7.24
CA THR A 101 -12.15 9.95 -8.55
C THR A 101 -13.63 9.74 -8.89
N VAL A 102 -14.22 8.61 -8.48
CA VAL A 102 -15.60 8.25 -8.82
C VAL A 102 -16.59 8.72 -7.75
N LEU A 103 -16.33 8.37 -6.48
CA LEU A 103 -17.27 8.63 -5.39
C LEU A 103 -17.00 9.94 -4.64
N GLY A 104 -15.84 10.57 -4.87
CA GLY A 104 -15.40 11.72 -4.07
C GLY A 104 -15.21 11.35 -2.60
N ALA A 105 -14.94 10.08 -2.29
CA ALA A 105 -14.81 9.59 -0.93
C ALA A 105 -13.50 10.08 -0.29
N PHE A 106 -13.52 10.23 1.03
CA PHE A 106 -12.37 10.65 1.83
C PHE A 106 -12.05 9.59 2.86
N ASP A 107 -10.84 9.06 2.80
CA ASP A 107 -10.35 8.09 3.75
C ASP A 107 -10.25 8.67 5.17
N PRO A 108 -10.40 7.83 6.21
CA PRO A 108 -10.25 8.26 7.59
C PRO A 108 -8.76 8.48 7.95
N LEU A 109 -8.20 9.63 7.54
CA LEU A 109 -6.76 9.92 7.62
C LEU A 109 -6.17 9.78 9.02
N GLU A 110 -6.88 10.18 10.08
CA GLU A 110 -6.38 10.04 11.47
C GLU A 110 -6.17 8.57 11.85
N ALA A 111 -7.16 7.72 11.59
CA ALA A 111 -7.06 6.28 11.88
C ALA A 111 -5.97 5.60 11.05
N ILE A 112 -5.81 6.01 9.78
CA ILE A 112 -4.74 5.50 8.91
C ILE A 112 -3.37 5.98 9.40
N ALA A 113 -3.25 7.23 9.83
CA ALA A 113 -2.01 7.76 10.39
C ALA A 113 -1.58 7.01 11.66
N ASP A 114 -2.53 6.69 12.54
CA ASP A 114 -2.27 5.88 13.72
C ASP A 114 -1.73 4.49 13.36
N VAL A 115 -2.28 3.84 12.33
CA VAL A 115 -1.75 2.57 11.80
C VAL A 115 -0.34 2.75 11.26
N CYS A 116 -0.11 3.76 10.42
CA CYS A 116 1.20 4.02 9.83
C CYS A 116 2.27 4.30 10.89
N GLN A 117 1.94 5.03 11.95
CA GLN A 117 2.85 5.32 13.05
C GLN A 117 3.24 4.07 13.84
N ARG A 118 2.31 3.14 14.09
CA ARG A 118 2.60 1.88 14.78
C ARG A 118 3.60 1.01 14.01
N HIS A 119 3.51 1.04 12.69
CA HIS A 119 4.32 0.20 11.79
C HIS A 119 5.50 0.94 11.15
N GLY A 120 5.72 2.23 11.47
CA GLY A 120 6.81 3.02 10.90
C GLY A 120 6.70 3.27 9.40
N LEU A 121 5.48 3.32 8.86
CA LEU A 121 5.20 3.44 7.42
C LEU A 121 5.08 4.91 7.01
N TRP A 122 5.51 5.21 5.78
CA TRP A 122 5.24 6.50 5.16
C TRP A 122 3.77 6.63 4.78
N LEU A 123 3.09 7.69 5.26
CA LEU A 123 1.75 8.01 4.82
C LEU A 123 1.78 9.04 3.68
N HIS A 124 1.40 8.62 2.48
CA HIS A 124 1.10 9.51 1.36
C HIS A 124 -0.41 9.74 1.29
N VAL A 125 -0.82 11.01 1.14
CA VAL A 125 -2.23 11.37 0.92
C VAL A 125 -2.38 11.88 -0.51
N ASP A 126 -3.08 11.12 -1.35
CA ASP A 126 -3.51 11.57 -2.67
C ASP A 126 -4.71 12.49 -2.51
N ALA A 127 -4.42 13.79 -2.53
CA ALA A 127 -5.41 14.86 -2.49
C ALA A 127 -5.53 15.58 -3.85
N ALA A 128 -5.18 14.92 -4.96
CA ALA A 128 -5.20 15.55 -6.29
C ALA A 128 -6.59 16.09 -6.66
N TRP A 129 -7.65 15.41 -6.24
CA TRP A 129 -9.03 15.85 -6.45
C TRP A 129 -9.58 16.63 -5.24
N GLY A 130 -9.57 16.03 -4.05
CA GLY A 130 -10.22 16.61 -2.86
C GLY A 130 -9.40 17.68 -2.12
N GLY A 131 -8.14 17.90 -2.50
CA GLY A 131 -7.26 18.87 -1.82
C GLY A 131 -7.74 20.32 -1.92
N SER A 132 -8.53 20.64 -2.95
CA SER A 132 -9.12 21.98 -3.13
C SER A 132 -10.08 22.38 -2.00
N VAL A 133 -10.62 21.42 -1.23
CA VAL A 133 -11.52 21.67 -0.09
C VAL A 133 -10.80 22.34 1.10
N LEU A 134 -9.46 22.41 1.08
CA LEU A 134 -8.65 23.08 2.10
C LEU A 134 -8.54 24.61 1.90
N LEU A 135 -8.99 25.15 0.76
CA LEU A 135 -8.88 26.56 0.38
C LEU A 135 -10.19 27.32 0.63
#